data_AF-A0A7S1TV47-F1
#
_entry.id   AF-A0A7S1TV47-F1
#
_cell.length_a   1.000
_cell.length_b   1.000
_cell.length_c   1.000
_cell.angle_alpha   90.00
_cell.angle_beta   90.00
_cell.angle_gamma   90.00
#
_symmetry.space_group_name_H-M   'P 1'
#
loop_
_entity.id
_entity.type
_entity.pdbx_description
1 polymer ?
#
loop_
_entity_poly.entity_id
_entity_poly.type
_entity_poly.pdbx_seq_one_letter_code
_entity_poly.pdbx_strand_id
1 'polypeptide(L)'
;SALTEPGSRLSGASALSMHTAQAFAGSTPTTLMSGSSTATARGFAEERPVSIAHRQDLAPEPQRMALGRVPTWKEAAFKEIYLDQFLPEVARDDAGDVLTAAHQAARGRKPASVRLWESCEFVTKVLRDMDSGGFDATVERAIGTMTYALQGAGELVLQMPLGVGDDARFENFLAFLMGRVRSMRAGDVMVIPGGWATAQKSTAASSPSATLSPLDDGQMLLYIAHRLSDEAFTFSIVNTGKGRDQHPKRIDPGSGELQSCNAVVLRDIPAEKLTDTCFWFILLRMAVYPNKYYTDEAAPMLIYNRILPFLNERSFGANFHGVDAEALDWQPICHTPDKSFSRLVLQALRTGMHMLGLTPAQATHAEAMLRWSLLKMTYNDLHLVPSLNSSDANLVRLAARQTAHLASKLNSAESSTAAQQLQDVLDTVTATYAKVTAIREQADTCTPPEVNVPSDPNSSKDAKLHWASCFPLFGRFRRDTEVEHLKGEAKVPPIQLPVELSLIPDRVTDFQEAAHALRHAAQLCTLLGNQAEHIKNSATLRCTLVTHLALRVLPIPLPLDHPQREEHCFWAGALREMRRETQVDHPGADPNPNPNP
;
A
#
# COMPACT_ATOMS: atom_id res chain seq x y z
N SER A 1 21.35 -17.96 -39.29
CA SER A 1 22.73 -17.71 -39.78
C SER A 1 23.34 -16.64 -38.88
N ALA A 2 23.98 -17.01 -37.77
CA ALA A 2 25.34 -17.53 -37.65
C ALA A 2 26.43 -16.47 -37.84
N LEU A 3 27.15 -16.22 -36.71
CA LEU A 3 28.57 -15.80 -36.57
C LEU A 3 28.86 -14.31 -36.87
N THR A 4 29.70 -13.55 -36.14
CA THR A 4 30.82 -13.87 -35.24
C THR A 4 31.33 -12.58 -34.59
N GLU A 5 31.87 -12.66 -33.36
CA GLU A 5 32.80 -11.65 -32.78
C GLU A 5 34.10 -11.53 -33.59
N PRO A 6 34.94 -10.50 -33.33
CA PRO A 6 36.11 -10.77 -32.49
C PRO A 6 36.64 -9.60 -31.63
N GLY A 7 37.32 -9.93 -30.52
CA GLY A 7 38.74 -9.56 -30.38
C GLY A 7 39.14 -8.40 -29.46
N SER A 8 39.59 -8.78 -28.26
CA SER A 8 40.51 -8.12 -27.32
C SER A 8 41.55 -7.11 -27.84
N ARG A 9 41.83 -6.05 -27.05
CA ARG A 9 43.19 -5.49 -26.84
C ARG A 9 43.39 -4.92 -25.44
N LEU A 10 44.46 -5.39 -24.78
CA LEU A 10 45.15 -4.82 -23.61
C LEU A 10 46.26 -3.86 -24.08
N SER A 11 46.36 -2.68 -23.47
CA SER A 11 47.59 -1.95 -23.09
C SER A 11 47.15 -0.63 -22.40
N GLY A 12 47.83 -0.03 -21.45
CA GLY A 12 49.15 -0.26 -20.90
C GLY A 12 49.30 0.46 -19.56
N ALA A 13 50.33 0.04 -18.83
CA ALA A 13 50.72 0.51 -17.52
C ALA A 13 51.51 1.83 -17.56
N SER A 14 51.51 2.55 -16.43
CA SER A 14 52.65 3.28 -15.84
C SER A 14 52.27 3.61 -14.38
N ALA A 15 52.81 2.94 -13.36
CA ALA A 15 54.14 3.14 -12.76
C ALA A 15 54.24 4.54 -12.12
N LEU A 16 54.17 4.70 -10.80
CA LEU A 16 55.20 4.48 -9.76
C LEU A 16 55.68 5.84 -9.22
N SER A 17 55.50 6.10 -7.92
CA SER A 17 56.61 6.40 -7.00
C SER A 17 56.11 6.57 -5.57
N MET A 18 56.50 5.61 -4.72
CA MET A 18 56.65 5.78 -3.28
C MET A 18 57.81 6.75 -2.98
N HIS A 19 57.78 7.44 -1.84
CA HIS A 19 58.87 7.34 -0.84
C HIS A 19 58.51 8.00 0.51
N THR A 20 58.62 7.19 1.58
CA THR A 20 59.15 7.46 2.95
C THR A 20 58.67 8.70 3.73
N ALA A 21 57.94 8.56 4.85
CA ALA A 21 58.31 8.05 6.18
C ALA A 21 59.30 8.94 6.97
N GLN A 22 58.84 9.50 8.09
CA GLN A 22 59.64 9.61 9.32
C GLN A 22 58.78 9.91 10.56
N ALA A 23 59.15 9.24 11.65
CA ALA A 23 58.54 9.19 12.96
C ALA A 23 58.95 10.38 13.86
N PHE A 24 58.17 10.66 14.91
CA PHE A 24 58.74 11.10 16.20
C PHE A 24 57.83 10.68 17.36
N ALA A 25 58.49 10.08 18.36
CA ALA A 25 57.93 9.68 19.64
C ALA A 25 58.08 10.80 20.68
N GLY A 26 57.27 10.76 21.73
CA GLY A 26 57.78 11.04 23.08
C GLY A 26 57.04 12.06 23.94
N SER A 27 56.63 11.55 25.10
CA SER A 27 56.65 12.17 26.43
C SER A 27 55.40 12.89 26.98
N THR A 28 54.92 12.29 28.07
CA THR A 28 54.15 12.87 29.18
C THR A 28 54.93 13.98 29.90
N PRO A 29 54.25 14.79 30.72
CA PRO A 29 54.50 14.64 32.16
C PRO A 29 53.27 14.80 33.07
N THR A 30 53.40 14.11 34.20
CA THR A 30 52.60 14.11 35.42
C THR A 30 52.85 15.39 36.25
N THR A 31 51.92 15.76 37.15
CA THR A 31 52.15 16.03 38.61
C THR A 31 51.54 17.33 39.19
N LEU A 32 50.53 17.13 40.07
CA LEU A 32 50.23 17.79 41.39
C LEU A 32 49.85 19.29 41.50
N MET A 33 48.68 19.60 42.11
CA MET A 33 48.45 19.77 43.57
C MET A 33 47.30 20.75 43.93
N SER A 34 46.47 20.29 44.87
CA SER A 34 45.93 20.99 46.06
C SER A 34 44.55 21.67 46.07
N GLY A 35 43.80 21.38 47.17
CA GLY A 35 42.80 22.25 47.82
C GLY A 35 41.33 21.80 47.69
N SER A 36 40.80 20.82 48.44
CA SER A 36 40.31 20.85 49.84
C SER A 36 38.92 21.51 50.07
N SER A 37 37.93 20.70 50.47
CA SER A 37 36.98 20.93 51.60
C SER A 37 35.83 19.89 51.52
N THR A 38 35.94 18.71 52.13
CA THR A 38 35.38 18.32 53.45
C THR A 38 33.91 18.72 53.72
N ALA A 39 33.03 17.72 53.76
CA ALA A 39 32.05 17.49 54.84
C ALA A 39 31.43 16.07 54.74
N THR A 40 31.94 15.17 55.61
CA THR A 40 31.21 14.23 56.52
C THR A 40 29.77 13.77 56.19
N ALA A 41 29.29 12.55 56.47
CA ALA A 41 29.83 11.28 56.96
C ALA A 41 28.64 10.29 57.16
N ARG A 42 28.97 9.00 57.33
CA ARG A 42 28.18 7.84 57.82
C ARG A 42 27.46 7.00 56.75
N GLY A 43 27.67 5.69 56.63
CA GLY A 43 28.54 4.76 57.36
C GLY A 43 28.34 3.32 56.88
N PHE A 44 29.44 2.56 56.90
CA PHE A 44 29.59 1.10 57.13
C PHE A 44 28.64 0.10 56.45
N ALA A 45 29.18 -0.73 55.54
CA ALA A 45 29.77 -2.01 55.92
C ALA A 45 30.48 -2.65 54.70
N GLU A 46 31.76 -2.99 54.90
CA GLU A 46 32.58 -3.83 54.02
C GLU A 46 32.12 -5.28 54.09
N GLU A 47 32.15 -5.98 52.96
CA GLU A 47 32.74 -7.32 52.85
C GLU A 47 33.02 -7.63 51.36
N ARG A 48 34.28 -7.96 51.06
CA ARG A 48 34.78 -8.58 49.82
C ARG A 48 35.56 -9.83 50.26
N PRO A 49 35.98 -10.74 49.37
CA PRO A 49 35.31 -11.33 48.20
C PRO A 49 35.50 -12.87 48.17
N VAL A 50 34.70 -13.62 47.42
CA VAL A 50 35.11 -14.97 46.97
C VAL A 50 34.77 -15.15 45.50
N SER A 51 35.83 -15.26 44.70
CA SER A 51 35.77 -15.73 43.32
C SER A 51 35.65 -17.25 43.34
N ILE A 52 34.77 -17.84 42.52
CA ILE A 52 34.95 -19.16 41.88
C ILE A 52 34.07 -19.19 40.63
N ALA A 53 34.68 -19.59 39.51
CA ALA A 53 34.05 -19.80 38.22
C ALA A 53 33.08 -20.98 38.22
N HIS A 54 31.93 -20.87 37.55
CA HIS A 54 31.27 -22.01 36.89
C HIS A 54 30.31 -21.60 35.77
N ARG A 55 30.67 -22.09 34.56
CA ARG A 55 29.85 -22.72 33.52
C ARG A 55 28.32 -22.62 33.59
N GLN A 56 27.76 -22.20 32.45
CA GLN A 56 26.57 -22.74 31.75
C GLN A 56 25.53 -23.48 32.60
N ASP A 57 24.35 -22.87 32.74
CA ASP A 57 23.04 -23.50 32.51
C ASP A 57 21.94 -22.40 32.57
N LEU A 58 21.58 -21.86 31.40
CA LEU A 58 20.41 -20.99 31.24
C LEU A 58 19.19 -21.90 30.99
N ALA A 59 18.44 -22.20 32.05
CA ALA A 59 17.09 -22.71 31.95
C ALA A 59 16.12 -21.54 31.61
N PRO A 60 15.00 -21.81 30.89
CA PRO A 60 14.25 -20.79 30.17
C PRO A 60 13.32 -20.04 31.12
N GLU A 61 13.25 -18.72 30.96
CA GLU A 61 12.36 -17.83 31.72
C GLU A 61 10.91 -17.94 31.16
N PRO A 62 9.95 -18.65 31.79
CA PRO A 62 8.61 -18.82 31.27
C PRO A 62 7.66 -18.02 32.16
N GLN A 63 7.71 -16.68 32.12
CA GLN A 63 6.79 -15.82 32.87
C GLN A 63 6.70 -14.41 32.24
N ARG A 64 6.12 -14.33 31.04
CA ARG A 64 5.61 -13.06 30.46
C ARG A 64 4.20 -13.22 29.84
N MET A 65 3.35 -14.01 30.50
CA MET A 65 1.90 -13.86 30.40
C MET A 65 1.36 -13.15 31.64
N ALA A 66 1.52 -11.84 31.68
CA ALA A 66 0.71 -10.99 32.54
C ALA A 66 0.57 -9.66 31.82
N LEU A 67 -0.69 -9.23 31.62
CA LEU A 67 -1.15 -8.01 30.95
C LEU A 67 -1.37 -8.10 29.42
N GLY A 68 -2.58 -8.53 29.04
CA GLY A 68 -3.36 -7.87 27.97
C GLY A 68 -2.80 -7.77 26.54
N ARG A 69 -1.66 -8.39 26.22
CA ARG A 69 -1.13 -8.38 24.84
C ARG A 69 -1.96 -9.29 23.95
N VAL A 70 -2.56 -8.69 22.93
CA VAL A 70 -3.23 -9.40 21.84
C VAL A 70 -2.15 -10.12 21.01
N PRO A 71 -2.35 -11.38 20.56
CA PRO A 71 -1.38 -12.06 19.71
C PRO A 71 -1.05 -11.26 18.45
N THR A 72 0.19 -11.31 17.99
CA THR A 72 0.71 -10.50 16.86
C THR A 72 -0.18 -10.61 15.61
N TRP A 73 -0.68 -11.79 15.27
CA TRP A 73 -1.54 -12.01 14.09
C TRP A 73 -2.95 -11.40 14.20
N LYS A 74 -3.35 -10.94 15.38
CA LYS A 74 -4.64 -10.27 15.58
C LYS A 74 -4.57 -8.78 15.28
N GLU A 75 -3.37 -8.20 15.29
CA GLU A 75 -3.15 -6.79 14.94
C GLU A 75 -3.62 -6.51 13.52
N ALA A 76 -4.26 -5.35 13.31
CA ALA A 76 -4.78 -4.98 12.00
C ALA A 76 -3.64 -4.82 10.97
N ALA A 77 -2.52 -4.24 11.39
CA ALA A 77 -1.33 -4.08 10.57
C ALA A 77 -0.79 -5.44 10.08
N PHE A 78 -0.70 -6.44 10.96
CA PHE A 78 -0.25 -7.78 10.57
C PHE A 78 -1.12 -8.38 9.46
N LYS A 79 -2.44 -8.30 9.62
CA LYS A 79 -3.39 -8.83 8.63
C LYS A 79 -3.21 -8.18 7.27
N GLU A 80 -3.09 -6.86 7.22
CA GLU A 80 -2.95 -6.13 5.96
C GLU A 80 -1.62 -6.37 5.27
N ILE A 81 -0.52 -6.54 6.03
CA ILE A 81 0.80 -6.89 5.49
C ILE A 81 0.77 -8.24 4.76
N TYR A 82 0.00 -9.21 5.28
CA TYR A 82 0.01 -10.58 4.77
C TYR A 82 -1.19 -11.00 3.90
N LEU A 83 -2.35 -10.36 4.00
CA LEU A 83 -3.58 -10.79 3.30
C LEU A 83 -3.77 -10.17 1.92
N ASP A 84 -3.11 -9.06 1.59
CA ASP A 84 -3.45 -8.24 0.42
C ASP A 84 -3.41 -8.99 -0.92
N GLN A 85 -2.41 -9.84 -1.13
CA GLN A 85 -2.25 -10.59 -2.38
C GLN A 85 -3.29 -11.69 -2.60
N PHE A 86 -4.09 -12.01 -1.56
CA PHE A 86 -4.96 -13.18 -1.53
C PHE A 86 -6.44 -12.84 -1.38
N LEU A 87 -6.79 -11.56 -1.30
CA LEU A 87 -8.17 -11.11 -1.27
C LEU A 87 -8.63 -10.72 -2.69
N PRO A 88 -9.64 -11.42 -3.27
CA PRO A 88 -10.12 -11.13 -4.61
C PRO A 88 -10.77 -9.74 -4.69
N GLU A 89 -10.71 -9.09 -5.86
CA GLU A 89 -11.35 -7.79 -6.13
C GLU A 89 -12.85 -7.76 -5.78
N VAL A 90 -13.54 -8.91 -5.76
CA VAL A 90 -14.99 -9.00 -5.47
C VAL A 90 -15.31 -8.78 -3.99
N ALA A 91 -14.32 -8.80 -3.10
CA ALA A 91 -14.49 -8.40 -1.69
C ALA A 91 -14.54 -6.86 -1.50
N ARG A 92 -14.67 -6.09 -2.59
CA ARG A 92 -14.57 -4.62 -2.63
C ARG A 92 -15.70 -3.88 -1.90
N ASP A 93 -16.93 -4.40 -1.84
CA ASP A 93 -18.05 -3.62 -1.29
C ASP A 93 -18.96 -4.36 -0.27
N ASP A 94 -19.22 -5.67 -0.36
CA ASP A 94 -20.34 -6.25 0.43
C ASP A 94 -19.98 -7.35 1.46
N ALA A 95 -19.02 -8.23 1.20
CA ALA A 95 -18.86 -9.43 2.04
C ALA A 95 -17.94 -9.23 3.28
N GLY A 96 -16.94 -8.36 3.17
CA GLY A 96 -16.05 -8.01 4.29
C GLY A 96 -16.64 -6.93 5.20
N ASP A 97 -17.54 -6.10 4.68
CA ASP A 97 -18.10 -4.99 5.43
C ASP A 97 -19.29 -5.39 6.30
N VAL A 98 -20.12 -6.38 5.97
CA VAL A 98 -21.29 -6.68 6.84
C VAL A 98 -20.88 -7.27 8.20
N LEU A 99 -19.94 -8.23 8.24
CA LEU A 99 -19.50 -8.85 9.51
C LEU A 99 -18.48 -7.99 10.27
N THR A 100 -17.59 -7.28 9.55
CA THR A 100 -16.58 -6.43 10.17
C THR A 100 -17.15 -5.07 10.55
N ALA A 101 -18.05 -4.47 9.75
CA ALA A 101 -18.76 -3.25 10.13
C ALA A 101 -19.80 -3.51 11.22
N ALA A 102 -20.45 -4.67 11.31
CA ALA A 102 -21.31 -4.99 12.46
C ALA A 102 -20.49 -5.11 13.76
N HIS A 103 -19.30 -5.73 13.71
CA HIS A 103 -18.41 -5.84 14.87
C HIS A 103 -17.70 -4.52 15.22
N GLN A 104 -17.37 -3.69 14.22
CA GLN A 104 -16.75 -2.36 14.39
C GLN A 104 -17.78 -1.29 14.78
N ALA A 105 -19.03 -1.38 14.30
CA ALA A 105 -20.14 -0.54 14.74
C ALA A 105 -20.49 -0.81 16.22
N ALA A 106 -20.33 -2.06 16.69
CA ALA A 106 -20.52 -2.41 18.10
C ALA A 106 -19.39 -1.94 19.04
N ARG A 107 -18.19 -1.58 18.52
CA ARG A 107 -17.02 -1.18 19.32
C ARG A 107 -16.50 0.23 19.05
N GLY A 108 -17.09 0.97 18.11
CA GLY A 108 -16.59 2.26 17.63
C GLY A 108 -15.38 2.09 16.72
N ARG A 109 -15.40 2.76 15.56
CA ARG A 109 -14.26 2.80 14.64
C ARG A 109 -13.17 3.69 15.25
N LYS A 110 -11.94 3.18 15.36
CA LYS A 110 -10.80 4.01 15.80
C LYS A 110 -10.55 5.13 14.77
N PRO A 111 -10.30 6.37 15.21
CA PRO A 111 -9.93 7.47 14.31
C PRO A 111 -8.74 7.11 13.42
N ALA A 112 -8.70 7.66 12.19
CA ALA A 112 -7.61 7.39 11.26
C ALA A 112 -6.22 7.75 11.82
N SER A 113 -6.13 8.81 12.63
CA SER A 113 -4.91 9.21 13.34
C SER A 113 -4.42 8.13 14.31
N VAL A 114 -5.32 7.57 15.12
CA VAL A 114 -4.99 6.48 16.06
C VAL A 114 -4.53 5.24 15.31
N ARG A 115 -5.20 4.89 14.21
CA ARG A 115 -4.80 3.74 13.36
C ARG A 115 -3.40 3.93 12.77
N LEU A 116 -3.10 5.12 12.23
CA LEU A 116 -1.78 5.44 11.70
C LEU A 116 -0.70 5.39 12.79
N TRP A 117 -0.97 5.97 13.97
CA TRP A 117 -0.07 5.91 15.11
C TRP A 117 0.21 4.47 15.56
N GLU A 118 -0.84 3.63 15.68
CA GLU A 118 -0.69 2.20 16.01
C GLU A 118 0.19 1.47 14.99
N SER A 119 0.04 1.78 13.70
CA SER A 119 0.88 1.22 12.63
C SER A 119 2.33 1.70 12.69
N CYS A 120 2.58 2.99 12.99
CA CYS A 120 3.92 3.51 13.22
C CYS A 120 4.61 2.82 14.41
N GLU A 121 3.92 2.70 15.55
CA GLU A 121 4.42 2.01 16.74
C GLU A 121 4.69 0.53 16.47
N PHE A 122 3.75 -0.15 15.80
CA PHE A 122 3.88 -1.56 15.45
C PHE A 122 5.11 -1.82 14.58
N VAL A 123 5.27 -1.07 13.48
CA VAL A 123 6.43 -1.23 12.58
C VAL A 123 7.73 -0.84 13.27
N THR A 124 7.76 0.27 14.03
CA THR A 124 8.95 0.70 14.77
C THR A 124 9.40 -0.33 15.79
N LYS A 125 8.46 -0.95 16.51
CA LYS A 125 8.77 -2.04 17.45
C LYS A 125 9.40 -3.23 16.74
N VAL A 126 8.84 -3.64 15.60
CA VAL A 126 9.38 -4.75 14.80
C VAL A 126 10.78 -4.43 14.28
N LEU A 127 11.03 -3.19 13.84
CA LEU A 127 12.34 -2.75 13.37
C LEU A 127 13.40 -2.76 14.48
N ARG A 128 13.03 -2.43 15.72
CA ARG A 128 13.93 -2.50 16.88
C ARG A 128 14.26 -3.93 17.30
N ASP A 129 13.29 -4.83 17.17
CA ASP A 129 13.43 -6.25 17.46
C ASP A 129 14.02 -7.03 16.27
N MET A 130 14.30 -6.35 15.14
CA MET A 130 14.83 -6.96 13.94
C MET A 130 16.29 -7.35 14.15
N ASP A 131 16.60 -8.59 13.77
CA ASP A 131 17.97 -9.08 13.82
C ASP A 131 18.80 -8.39 12.74
N SER A 132 19.82 -7.65 13.15
CA SER A 132 20.69 -6.94 12.22
C SER A 132 21.83 -7.83 11.69
N GLY A 133 21.99 -9.04 12.24
CA GLY A 133 23.04 -9.96 11.87
C GLY A 133 23.01 -10.28 10.38
N GLY A 134 23.99 -9.77 9.62
CA GLY A 134 24.16 -10.00 8.18
C GLY A 134 23.83 -8.79 7.29
N PHE A 135 23.40 -7.65 7.84
CA PHE A 135 23.34 -6.40 7.08
C PHE A 135 24.71 -5.74 6.94
N ASP A 136 24.90 -5.01 5.84
CA ASP A 136 25.98 -4.05 5.76
C ASP A 136 25.72 -2.85 6.68
N ALA A 137 26.78 -2.14 7.08
CA ALA A 137 26.67 -1.00 8.00
C ALA A 137 25.83 0.17 7.44
N THR A 138 25.66 0.24 6.12
CA THR A 138 24.85 1.28 5.46
C THR A 138 23.37 0.97 5.63
N VAL A 139 22.97 -0.29 5.45
CA VAL A 139 21.61 -0.79 5.64
C VAL A 139 21.22 -0.69 7.11
N GLU A 140 22.09 -1.10 8.05
CA GLU A 140 21.84 -0.94 9.49
C GLU A 140 21.61 0.53 9.87
N ARG A 141 22.45 1.45 9.37
CA ARG A 141 22.29 2.89 9.61
C ARG A 141 20.99 3.42 9.02
N ALA A 142 20.61 2.99 7.82
CA ALA A 142 19.38 3.42 7.19
C ALA A 142 18.14 2.91 7.93
N ILE A 143 18.14 1.65 8.36
CA ILE A 143 17.10 1.07 9.22
C ILE A 143 17.00 1.85 10.53
N GLY A 144 18.12 2.12 11.19
CA GLY A 144 18.15 2.91 12.43
C GLY A 144 17.54 4.30 12.22
N THR A 145 17.99 5.02 11.19
CA THR A 145 17.49 6.36 10.83
C THR A 145 15.99 6.35 10.56
N MET A 146 15.49 5.39 9.77
CA MET A 146 14.07 5.27 9.49
C MET A 146 13.24 4.83 10.70
N THR A 147 13.82 4.02 11.60
CA THR A 147 13.18 3.66 12.87
C THR A 147 12.91 4.90 13.72
N TYR A 148 13.91 5.80 13.86
CA TYR A 148 13.73 7.07 14.56
C TYR A 148 12.74 8.00 13.83
N ALA A 149 12.79 8.05 12.49
CA ALA A 149 11.90 8.90 11.70
C ALA A 149 10.43 8.46 11.81
N LEU A 150 10.14 7.14 11.80
CA LEU A 150 8.80 6.58 11.95
C LEU A 150 8.26 6.74 13.38
N GLN A 151 9.11 6.59 14.38
CA GLN A 151 8.74 6.91 15.76
C GLN A 151 8.34 8.39 15.89
N GLY A 152 9.16 9.29 15.33
CA GLY A 152 8.86 10.73 15.29
C GLY A 152 7.57 11.04 14.56
N ALA A 153 7.25 10.31 13.47
CA ALA A 153 5.96 10.43 12.80
C ALA A 153 4.80 10.04 13.72
N GLY A 154 4.92 8.95 14.47
CA GLY A 154 3.93 8.54 15.47
C GLY A 154 3.66 9.64 16.51
N GLU A 155 4.71 10.28 17.03
CA GLU A 155 4.60 11.41 17.96
C GLU A 155 3.88 12.61 17.30
N LEU A 156 4.24 12.94 16.06
CA LEU A 156 3.61 14.03 15.31
C LEU A 156 2.11 13.76 15.05
N VAL A 157 1.72 12.51 14.80
CA VAL A 157 0.31 12.15 14.60
C VAL A 157 -0.52 12.46 15.85
N LEU A 158 0.01 12.17 17.04
CA LEU A 158 -0.68 12.43 18.30
C LEU A 158 -0.78 13.92 18.65
N GLN A 159 0.19 14.72 18.23
CA GLN A 159 0.23 16.16 18.51
C GLN A 159 -0.56 17.00 17.50
N MET A 160 -0.73 16.50 16.27
CA MET A 160 -1.43 17.23 15.22
C MET A 160 -2.93 17.38 15.55
N PRO A 161 -3.51 18.59 15.51
CA PRO A 161 -4.93 18.83 15.85
C PRO A 161 -5.89 18.42 14.72
N LEU A 162 -5.81 17.16 14.32
CA LEU A 162 -6.55 16.56 13.21
C LEU A 162 -8.07 16.68 13.39
N GLY A 163 -8.73 17.35 12.43
CA GLY A 163 -10.18 17.49 12.42
C GLY A 163 -10.77 18.39 13.52
N VAL A 164 -9.95 19.02 14.36
CA VAL A 164 -10.41 19.82 15.51
C VAL A 164 -10.71 21.26 15.10
N GLY A 165 -9.97 21.80 14.12
CA GLY A 165 -10.09 23.20 13.70
C GLY A 165 -9.70 24.23 14.77
N ASP A 166 -8.77 23.88 15.66
CA ASP A 166 -8.27 24.76 16.73
C ASP A 166 -6.99 25.49 16.27
N ASP A 167 -7.13 26.80 16.01
CA ASP A 167 -6.06 27.67 15.51
C ASP A 167 -4.85 27.72 16.46
N ALA A 168 -5.07 27.82 17.78
CA ALA A 168 -4.00 27.92 18.76
C ALA A 168 -3.21 26.61 18.85
N ARG A 169 -3.91 25.46 18.82
CA ARG A 169 -3.22 24.16 18.77
C ARG A 169 -2.46 23.98 17.46
N PHE A 170 -3.02 24.44 16.34
CA PHE A 170 -2.35 24.30 15.05
C PHE A 170 -1.12 25.19 14.94
N GLU A 171 -1.18 26.42 15.43
CA GLU A 171 -0.03 27.33 15.52
C GLU A 171 1.08 26.73 16.38
N ASN A 172 0.74 26.22 17.58
CA ASN A 172 1.72 25.56 18.46
C ASN A 172 2.35 24.31 17.81
N PHE A 173 1.54 23.50 17.13
CA PHE A 173 2.02 22.34 16.39
C PHE A 173 2.94 22.75 15.23
N LEU A 174 2.59 23.78 14.47
CA LEU A 174 3.44 24.30 13.39
C LEU A 174 4.76 24.82 13.95
N ALA A 175 4.76 25.58 15.05
CA ALA A 175 5.98 26.06 15.69
C ALA A 175 6.89 24.89 16.11
N PHE A 176 6.32 23.83 16.69
CA PHE A 176 7.03 22.60 17.05
C PHE A 176 7.62 21.90 15.80
N LEU A 177 6.80 21.67 14.78
CA LEU A 177 7.22 21.03 13.54
C LEU A 177 8.34 21.81 12.86
N MET A 178 8.21 23.13 12.75
CA MET A 178 9.22 23.99 12.13
C MET A 178 10.53 24.01 12.92
N GLY A 179 10.46 23.95 14.26
CA GLY A 179 11.63 23.75 15.10
C GLY A 179 12.40 22.48 14.70
N ARG A 180 11.68 21.36 14.50
CA ARG A 180 12.28 20.09 14.05
C ARG A 180 12.83 20.19 12.63
N VAL A 181 12.04 20.67 11.65
CA VAL A 181 12.47 20.80 10.24
C VAL A 181 13.73 21.65 10.11
N ARG A 182 13.79 22.80 10.80
CA ARG A 182 14.96 23.70 10.75
C ARG A 182 16.19 23.11 11.46
N SER A 183 15.98 22.23 12.45
CA SER A 183 17.05 21.57 13.20
C SER A 183 17.65 20.33 12.50
N MET A 184 17.02 19.83 11.43
CA MET A 184 17.51 18.69 10.66
C MET A 184 18.93 18.97 10.15
N ARG A 185 19.86 18.03 10.28
CA ARG A 185 21.22 18.12 9.72
C ARG A 185 21.25 17.52 8.32
N ALA A 186 22.29 17.82 7.54
CA ALA A 186 22.52 17.11 6.29
C ALA A 186 22.63 15.60 6.55
N GLY A 187 21.86 14.81 5.80
CA GLY A 187 21.66 13.37 5.98
C GLY A 187 20.47 12.98 6.85
N ASP A 188 19.83 13.92 7.57
CA ASP A 188 18.67 13.61 8.40
C ASP A 188 17.41 13.38 7.55
N VAL A 189 16.62 12.39 7.98
CA VAL A 189 15.31 12.08 7.41
C VAL A 189 14.23 12.25 8.48
N MET A 190 13.13 12.88 8.09
CA MET A 190 11.94 13.04 8.93
C MET A 190 10.70 12.60 8.17
N VAL A 191 9.85 11.82 8.84
CA VAL A 191 8.54 11.41 8.32
C VAL A 191 7.47 12.25 9.03
N ILE A 192 6.60 12.88 8.25
CA ILE A 192 5.62 13.85 8.72
C ILE A 192 4.23 13.40 8.27
N PRO A 193 3.28 13.18 9.20
CA PRO A 193 1.93 12.82 8.84
C PRO A 193 1.16 14.03 8.27
N GLY A 194 0.22 13.75 7.37
CA GLY A 194 -0.73 14.75 6.91
C GLY A 194 -1.81 14.12 6.04
N GLY A 195 -2.31 14.88 5.05
CA GLY A 195 -3.40 14.45 4.19
C GLY A 195 -4.53 15.47 4.15
N TRP A 196 -5.77 14.99 3.99
CA TRP A 196 -6.96 15.83 4.02
C TRP A 196 -8.11 15.16 4.75
N ALA A 197 -9.01 15.98 5.27
CA ALA A 197 -10.27 15.57 5.86
C ALA A 197 -11.43 16.29 5.17
N THR A 198 -12.49 15.54 4.85
CA THR A 198 -13.72 16.10 4.27
C THR A 198 -14.70 16.43 5.38
N ALA A 199 -15.31 17.62 5.35
CA ALA A 199 -16.38 17.92 6.29
C ALA A 199 -17.65 17.11 5.93
N GLN A 200 -18.18 16.32 6.87
CA GLN A 200 -19.45 15.62 6.67
C GLN A 200 -20.59 16.62 6.43
N LYS A 201 -21.46 16.32 5.45
CA LYS A 201 -22.81 16.91 5.43
C LYS A 201 -23.55 16.30 6.62
N SER A 202 -23.96 17.10 7.60
CA SER A 202 -24.87 16.63 8.64
C SER A 202 -26.23 16.34 7.98
N THR A 203 -26.42 15.14 7.43
CA THR A 203 -27.74 14.62 7.16
C THR A 203 -28.30 14.17 8.51
N ALA A 204 -29.23 14.95 9.04
CA ALA A 204 -29.96 14.64 10.26
C ALA A 204 -30.59 13.23 10.18
N ALA A 205 -30.70 12.59 11.36
CA ALA A 205 -31.63 11.50 11.69
C ALA A 205 -31.20 10.02 11.61
N SER A 206 -29.94 9.65 11.86
CA SER A 206 -29.67 8.26 12.30
C SER A 206 -28.59 8.15 13.38
N SER A 207 -29.05 7.93 14.61
CA SER A 207 -28.33 7.43 15.78
C SER A 207 -27.39 8.42 16.53
N PRO A 208 -27.71 8.82 17.77
CA PRO A 208 -26.90 9.75 18.57
C PRO A 208 -25.66 9.12 19.23
N SER A 209 -25.19 7.94 18.79
CA SER A 209 -24.17 7.15 19.50
C SER A 209 -22.82 6.98 18.78
N ALA A 210 -22.61 7.61 17.62
CA ALA A 210 -21.34 7.50 16.90
C ALA A 210 -20.70 8.88 16.70
N THR A 211 -19.93 9.33 17.69
CA THR A 211 -18.90 10.37 17.50
C THR A 211 -17.80 9.80 16.59
N LEU A 212 -18.09 9.66 15.30
CA LEU A 212 -17.10 9.34 14.28
C LEU A 212 -16.17 10.55 14.12
N SER A 213 -14.87 10.30 14.11
CA SER A 213 -13.88 11.36 13.92
C SER A 213 -14.04 11.96 12.52
N PRO A 214 -13.93 13.30 12.35
CA PRO A 214 -14.01 13.96 11.04
C PRO A 214 -13.00 13.44 9.99
N LEU A 215 -12.01 12.66 10.40
CA LEU A 215 -11.02 12.04 9.53
C LEU A 215 -11.46 10.70 8.89
N ASP A 216 -12.58 10.10 9.29
CA ASP A 216 -13.01 8.83 8.69
C ASP A 216 -13.46 8.99 7.22
N ASP A 217 -13.81 10.23 6.80
CA ASP A 217 -14.12 10.62 5.41
C ASP A 217 -12.96 11.36 4.71
N GLY A 218 -11.71 11.12 5.13
CA GLY A 218 -10.50 11.71 4.56
C GLY A 218 -9.49 10.68 4.03
N GLN A 219 -8.27 11.14 3.76
CA GLN A 219 -7.13 10.27 3.43
C GLN A 219 -5.89 10.75 4.19
N MET A 220 -5.25 9.83 4.90
CA MET A 220 -3.94 10.08 5.53
C MET A 220 -2.82 9.83 4.52
N LEU A 221 -1.80 10.67 4.60
CA LEU A 221 -0.57 10.61 3.81
C LEU A 221 0.64 10.66 4.76
N LEU A 222 1.78 10.17 4.27
CA LEU A 222 3.07 10.40 4.89
C LEU A 222 3.96 11.19 3.93
N TYR A 223 4.56 12.24 4.46
CA TYR A 223 5.57 13.03 3.77
C TYR A 223 6.94 12.69 4.31
N ILE A 224 7.95 12.56 3.46
CA ILE A 224 9.32 12.27 3.85
C ILE A 224 10.20 13.43 3.42
N ALA A 225 10.76 14.16 4.38
CA ALA A 225 11.77 15.18 4.13
C ALA A 225 13.15 14.59 4.40
N HIS A 226 14.05 14.70 3.42
CA HIS A 226 15.46 14.33 3.56
C HIS A 226 16.32 15.54 3.26
N ARG A 227 17.12 15.99 4.23
CA ARG A 227 18.01 17.13 4.06
C ARG A 227 19.30 16.65 3.41
N LEU A 228 19.55 16.99 2.14
CA LEU A 228 20.75 16.55 1.43
C LEU A 228 21.98 17.38 1.81
N SER A 229 21.78 18.69 1.94
CA SER A 229 22.79 19.66 2.33
C SER A 229 22.15 20.78 3.12
N ASP A 230 22.93 21.79 3.51
CA ASP A 230 22.38 22.96 4.19
C ASP A 230 21.39 23.74 3.31
N GLU A 231 21.53 23.65 1.99
CA GLU A 231 20.77 24.41 0.99
C GLU A 231 19.71 23.59 0.25
N ALA A 232 19.75 22.25 0.33
CA ALA A 232 18.92 21.39 -0.51
C ALA A 232 18.23 20.27 0.27
N PHE A 233 16.99 20.00 -0.13
CA PHE A 233 16.16 18.90 0.34
C PHE A 233 15.68 18.02 -0.80
N THR A 234 15.33 16.79 -0.44
CA THR A 234 14.43 15.93 -1.22
C THR A 234 13.15 15.74 -0.41
N PHE A 235 12.00 15.77 -1.08
CA PHE A 235 10.70 15.63 -0.46
C PHE A 235 9.91 14.52 -1.16
N SER A 236 9.40 13.56 -0.41
CA SER A 236 8.56 12.51 -0.97
C SER A 236 7.16 12.54 -0.38
N ILE A 237 6.17 12.23 -1.21
CA ILE A 237 4.79 11.99 -0.82
C ILE A 237 4.48 10.51 -0.98
N VAL A 238 3.97 9.89 0.07
CA VAL A 238 3.56 8.48 0.10
C VAL A 238 2.04 8.41 0.23
N ASN A 239 1.41 7.64 -0.65
CA ASN A 239 -0.04 7.47 -0.69
C ASN A 239 -0.43 6.04 -1.10
N THR A 240 -1.22 5.37 -0.26
CA THR A 240 -1.74 4.02 -0.50
C THR A 240 -3.26 3.97 -0.70
N GLY A 241 -3.94 5.13 -0.69
CA GLY A 241 -5.39 5.22 -0.77
C GLY A 241 -5.87 6.18 -1.86
N LYS A 242 -6.85 7.03 -1.50
CA LYS A 242 -7.49 7.97 -2.42
C LYS A 242 -6.46 8.93 -3.02
N GLY A 243 -6.61 9.31 -4.29
CA GLY A 243 -5.65 10.17 -5.00
C GLY A 243 -4.44 9.44 -5.60
N ARG A 244 -4.35 8.11 -5.49
CA ARG A 244 -3.30 7.30 -6.14
C ARG A 244 -3.32 7.37 -7.67
N ASP A 245 -4.42 7.83 -8.28
CA ASP A 245 -4.50 8.01 -9.73
C ASP A 245 -3.54 9.06 -10.28
N GLN A 246 -3.00 9.92 -9.41
CA GLN A 246 -1.94 10.86 -9.76
C GLN A 246 -0.56 10.19 -9.84
N HIS A 247 -0.39 8.98 -9.28
CA HIS A 247 0.91 8.29 -9.24
C HIS A 247 1.18 7.52 -10.54
N PRO A 248 2.46 7.36 -10.92
CA PRO A 248 2.84 6.56 -12.09
C PRO A 248 2.34 5.12 -12.00
N LYS A 249 1.80 4.61 -13.12
CA LYS A 249 1.36 3.23 -13.31
C LYS A 249 2.01 2.64 -14.55
N ARG A 250 2.37 1.36 -14.51
CA ARG A 250 2.89 0.61 -15.67
C ARG A 250 2.39 -0.82 -15.66
N ILE A 251 2.45 -1.48 -16.80
CA ILE A 251 2.26 -2.94 -16.88
C ILE A 251 3.65 -3.57 -16.83
N ASP A 252 3.83 -4.54 -15.94
CA ASP A 252 5.06 -5.32 -15.88
C ASP A 252 5.22 -6.17 -17.15
N PRO A 253 6.32 -6.04 -17.91
CA PRO A 253 6.46 -6.73 -19.18
C PRO A 253 6.61 -8.25 -19.02
N GLY A 254 7.08 -8.74 -17.88
CA GLY A 254 7.29 -10.17 -17.62
C GLY A 254 6.03 -10.89 -17.15
N SER A 255 5.34 -10.33 -16.15
CA SER A 255 4.14 -10.94 -15.56
C SER A 255 2.82 -10.47 -16.19
N GLY A 256 2.82 -9.32 -16.87
CA GLY A 256 1.61 -8.65 -17.33
C GLY A 256 0.79 -8.01 -16.20
N GLU A 257 1.29 -8.00 -14.95
CA GLU A 257 0.61 -7.40 -13.81
C GLU A 257 0.70 -5.87 -13.84
N LEU A 258 -0.37 -5.20 -13.39
CA LEU A 258 -0.37 -3.75 -13.27
C LEU A 258 0.38 -3.33 -11.99
N GLN A 259 1.41 -2.51 -12.17
CA GLN A 259 2.24 -1.96 -11.10
C GLN A 259 2.00 -0.46 -10.94
N SER A 260 2.17 0.05 -9.74
CA SER A 260 2.08 1.47 -9.40
C SER A 260 3.23 1.85 -8.48
N CYS A 261 3.70 3.09 -8.61
CA CYS A 261 4.47 3.71 -7.55
C CYS A 261 3.48 4.20 -6.47
N ASN A 262 3.76 3.94 -5.21
CA ASN A 262 2.97 4.46 -4.09
C ASN A 262 3.63 5.70 -3.45
N ALA A 263 4.84 6.05 -3.91
CA ALA A 263 5.55 7.23 -3.49
C ALA A 263 6.11 7.98 -4.71
N VAL A 264 6.06 9.31 -4.64
CA VAL A 264 6.68 10.20 -5.63
C VAL A 264 7.73 11.04 -4.92
N VAL A 265 8.92 11.13 -5.49
CA VAL A 265 10.08 11.82 -4.91
C VAL A 265 10.34 13.08 -5.72
N LEU A 266 10.25 14.24 -5.07
CA LEU A 266 10.61 15.54 -5.59
C LEU A 266 12.03 15.88 -5.18
N ARG A 267 12.88 16.11 -6.18
CA ARG A 267 14.30 16.44 -6.02
C ARG A 267 14.52 17.94 -6.23
N ASP A 268 15.72 18.39 -5.87
CA ASP A 268 16.21 19.75 -6.09
C ASP A 268 15.37 20.83 -5.40
N ILE A 269 14.96 20.60 -4.15
CA ILE A 269 14.13 21.54 -3.40
C ILE A 269 15.02 22.48 -2.59
N PRO A 270 14.96 23.81 -2.81
CA PRO A 270 15.67 24.78 -2.00
C PRO A 270 15.24 24.72 -0.53
N ALA A 271 16.20 24.81 0.39
CA ALA A 271 15.96 24.72 1.83
C ALA A 271 14.94 25.77 2.32
N GLU A 272 14.93 26.97 1.74
CA GLU A 272 13.96 28.02 2.08
C GLU A 272 12.50 27.58 1.87
N LYS A 273 12.20 26.73 0.89
CA LYS A 273 10.82 26.31 0.58
C LYS A 273 10.26 25.36 1.63
N LEU A 274 11.07 24.42 2.14
CA LEU A 274 10.64 23.49 3.20
C LEU A 274 10.84 24.06 4.61
N THR A 275 11.68 25.08 4.78
CA THR A 275 11.82 25.78 6.08
C THR A 275 10.84 26.96 6.24
N ASP A 276 10.05 27.25 5.20
CA ASP A 276 8.94 28.20 5.22
C ASP A 276 7.72 27.58 5.92
N THR A 277 7.24 28.27 6.96
CA THR A 277 6.05 27.88 7.72
C THR A 277 4.77 27.96 6.89
N CYS A 278 4.71 28.86 5.89
CA CYS A 278 3.54 29.04 5.03
C CYS A 278 3.24 27.79 4.20
N PHE A 279 4.29 27.12 3.70
CA PHE A 279 4.16 25.86 2.98
C PHE A 279 3.46 24.80 3.85
N TRP A 280 3.98 24.58 5.06
CA TRP A 280 3.43 23.59 6.00
C TRP A 280 2.03 23.95 6.47
N PHE A 281 1.74 25.23 6.70
CA PHE A 281 0.40 25.69 7.00
C PHE A 281 -0.58 25.30 5.88
N ILE A 282 -0.26 25.62 4.61
CA ILE A 282 -1.13 25.32 3.47
C ILE A 282 -1.30 23.80 3.28
N LEU A 283 -0.23 23.03 3.45
CA LEU A 283 -0.26 21.57 3.29
C LEU A 283 -1.08 20.88 4.39
N LEU A 284 -0.84 21.24 5.66
CA LEU A 284 -1.42 20.53 6.80
C LEU A 284 -2.82 21.05 7.17
N ARG A 285 -3.19 22.28 6.78
CA ARG A 285 -4.55 22.81 7.06
C ARG A 285 -5.65 21.92 6.49
N MET A 286 -5.39 21.19 5.39
CA MET A 286 -6.39 20.32 4.77
C MET A 286 -6.78 19.15 5.69
N ALA A 287 -5.88 18.69 6.54
CA ALA A 287 -6.14 17.65 7.53
C ALA A 287 -6.67 18.22 8.85
N VAL A 288 -6.23 19.43 9.23
CA VAL A 288 -6.60 20.09 10.49
C VAL A 288 -8.00 20.72 10.44
N TYR A 289 -8.37 21.32 9.31
CA TYR A 289 -9.67 21.98 9.10
C TYR A 289 -10.46 21.24 8.02
N PRO A 290 -11.30 20.27 8.39
CA PRO A 290 -12.15 19.58 7.44
C PRO A 290 -13.00 20.58 6.67
N ASN A 291 -13.04 20.43 5.36
CA ASN A 291 -13.81 21.32 4.48
C ASN A 291 -14.61 20.50 3.48
N LYS A 292 -15.84 20.93 3.21
CA LYS A 292 -16.70 20.30 2.19
C LYS A 292 -16.10 20.37 0.78
N TYR A 293 -15.17 21.29 0.54
CA TYR A 293 -14.47 21.42 -0.74
C TYR A 293 -13.26 20.49 -0.87
N TYR A 294 -12.80 19.87 0.22
CA TYR A 294 -11.71 18.89 0.19
C TYR A 294 -12.26 17.50 -0.13
N THR A 295 -12.87 17.36 -1.31
CA THR A 295 -13.34 16.08 -1.80
C THR A 295 -12.16 15.18 -2.21
N ASP A 296 -12.44 13.89 -2.36
CA ASP A 296 -11.46 12.87 -2.80
C ASP A 296 -10.86 13.14 -4.19
N GLU A 297 -11.44 14.06 -4.96
CA GLU A 297 -10.91 14.51 -6.25
C GLU A 297 -10.18 15.85 -6.11
N ALA A 298 -10.78 16.82 -5.40
CA ALA A 298 -10.25 18.18 -5.33
C ALA A 298 -9.01 18.31 -4.43
N ALA A 299 -8.97 17.60 -3.29
CA ALA A 299 -7.85 17.68 -2.36
C ALA A 299 -6.56 17.09 -2.94
N PRO A 300 -6.56 15.89 -3.58
CA PRO A 300 -5.40 15.41 -4.32
C PRO A 300 -4.95 16.40 -5.39
N MET A 301 -5.87 16.96 -6.18
CA MET A 301 -5.51 17.93 -7.22
C MET A 301 -4.80 19.15 -6.65
N LEU A 302 -5.22 19.66 -5.49
CA LEU A 302 -4.53 20.77 -4.82
C LEU A 302 -3.13 20.37 -4.34
N ILE A 303 -2.98 19.19 -3.71
CA ILE A 303 -1.68 18.68 -3.26
C ILE A 303 -0.75 18.49 -4.45
N TYR A 304 -1.14 17.62 -5.39
CA TYR A 304 -0.29 17.17 -6.47
C TYR A 304 -0.03 18.24 -7.53
N ASN A 305 -1.02 19.06 -7.90
CA ASN A 305 -0.86 20.00 -9.02
C ASN A 305 -0.56 21.45 -8.61
N ARG A 306 -0.67 21.80 -7.33
CA ARG A 306 -0.41 23.18 -6.86
C ARG A 306 0.67 23.22 -5.78
N ILE A 307 0.50 22.46 -4.70
CA ILE A 307 1.38 22.56 -3.53
C ILE A 307 2.74 21.91 -3.78
N LEU A 308 2.77 20.69 -4.32
CA LEU A 308 4.05 20.00 -4.58
C LEU A 308 4.89 20.67 -5.68
N PRO A 309 4.31 21.13 -6.82
CA PRO A 309 5.07 21.85 -7.85
C PRO A 309 5.70 23.15 -7.38
N PHE A 310 5.18 23.78 -6.33
CA PHE A 310 5.77 24.99 -5.74
C PHE A 310 7.15 24.73 -5.11
N LEU A 311 7.44 23.49 -4.69
CA LEU A 311 8.68 23.16 -3.98
C LEU A 311 9.92 23.21 -4.88
N ASN A 312 9.81 22.72 -6.11
CA ASN A 312 10.94 22.65 -7.05
C ASN A 312 10.65 23.29 -8.41
N GLU A 313 9.53 24.02 -8.51
CA GLU A 313 9.13 24.79 -9.70
C GLU A 313 8.97 23.93 -10.96
N ARG A 314 8.65 22.63 -10.76
CA ARG A 314 8.38 21.65 -11.82
C ARG A 314 6.95 21.16 -11.73
N SER A 315 6.31 20.96 -12.88
CA SER A 315 5.01 20.27 -12.92
C SER A 315 5.12 18.89 -12.27
N PHE A 316 4.03 18.40 -11.67
CA PHE A 316 4.08 17.13 -10.93
C PHE A 316 4.59 15.97 -11.79
N GLY A 317 4.06 15.84 -13.00
CA GLY A 317 4.49 14.83 -13.98
C GLY A 317 5.97 14.89 -14.37
N ALA A 318 6.55 16.10 -14.41
CA ALA A 318 7.97 16.28 -14.74
C ALA A 318 8.92 15.72 -13.68
N ASN A 319 8.44 15.41 -12.46
CA ASN A 319 9.28 14.81 -11.41
C ASN A 319 9.62 13.34 -11.67
N PHE A 320 8.87 12.67 -12.55
CA PHE A 320 9.09 11.26 -12.89
C PHE A 320 9.17 11.02 -14.40
N HIS A 321 8.97 12.05 -15.22
CA HIS A 321 9.19 11.99 -16.65
C HIS A 321 10.70 12.11 -16.96
N GLY A 322 11.28 11.10 -17.62
CA GLY A 322 12.71 11.07 -17.94
C GLY A 322 13.61 10.56 -16.80
N VAL A 323 13.02 10.18 -15.67
CA VAL A 323 13.70 9.29 -14.70
C VAL A 323 13.70 7.90 -15.31
N ASP A 324 14.84 7.21 -15.24
CA ASP A 324 14.92 5.82 -15.68
C ASP A 324 13.79 5.02 -15.04
N ALA A 325 13.00 4.33 -15.86
CA ALA A 325 11.85 3.59 -15.36
C ALA A 325 12.28 2.56 -14.31
N GLU A 326 13.51 2.08 -14.32
CA GLU A 326 14.04 1.14 -13.33
C GLU A 326 14.40 1.79 -11.98
N ALA A 327 14.60 3.11 -11.95
CA ALA A 327 14.91 3.85 -10.73
C ALA A 327 13.67 4.16 -9.86
N LEU A 328 12.47 3.96 -10.40
CA LEU A 328 11.23 4.09 -9.66
C LEU A 328 10.89 2.79 -8.92
N ASP A 329 10.35 2.91 -7.71
CA ASP A 329 9.94 1.75 -6.91
C ASP A 329 8.54 1.28 -7.36
N TRP A 330 8.55 0.31 -8.28
CA TRP A 330 7.32 -0.29 -8.80
C TRP A 330 6.84 -1.43 -7.92
N GLN A 331 5.61 -1.32 -7.47
CA GLN A 331 4.98 -2.33 -6.62
C GLN A 331 3.70 -2.84 -7.27
N PRO A 332 3.32 -4.12 -7.05
CA PRO A 332 2.02 -4.63 -7.43
C PRO A 332 0.90 -3.76 -6.85
N ILE A 333 -0.14 -3.53 -7.64
CA ILE A 333 -1.28 -2.75 -7.17
C ILE A 333 -1.99 -3.48 -6.04
N CYS A 334 -2.08 -2.78 -4.92
CA CYS A 334 -2.90 -3.12 -3.77
C CYS A 334 -4.35 -3.39 -4.18
N HIS A 335 -4.90 -4.55 -3.81
CA HIS A 335 -6.31 -4.86 -4.05
C HIS A 335 -7.19 -4.47 -2.87
N THR A 336 -6.61 -4.47 -1.66
CA THR A 336 -7.34 -4.17 -0.42
C THR A 336 -7.14 -2.73 0.04
N PRO A 337 -8.17 -2.11 0.65
CA PRO A 337 -8.02 -0.79 1.26
C PRO A 337 -7.10 -0.88 2.48
N ASP A 338 -6.19 0.09 2.62
CA ASP A 338 -5.24 0.21 3.73
C ASP A 338 -5.95 0.77 4.97
N LYS A 339 -6.75 -0.07 5.65
CA LYS A 339 -7.57 0.36 6.79
C LYS A 339 -6.69 0.64 8.02
N SER A 340 -5.54 0.00 8.21
CA SER A 340 -4.64 0.28 9.34
C SER A 340 -3.58 1.34 9.04
N PHE A 341 -3.35 1.69 7.76
CA PHE A 341 -2.21 2.47 7.29
C PHE A 341 -0.85 1.79 7.46
N SER A 342 -0.84 0.47 7.72
CA SER A 342 0.41 -0.30 7.83
C SER A 342 1.19 -0.29 6.52
N ARG A 343 0.49 -0.26 5.37
CA ARG A 343 1.13 -0.23 4.07
C ARG A 343 1.69 1.14 3.76
N LEU A 344 0.96 2.20 4.14
CA LEU A 344 1.45 3.57 4.07
C LEU A 344 2.79 3.70 4.82
N VAL A 345 2.86 3.12 6.03
CA VAL A 345 4.08 3.10 6.85
C VAL A 345 5.19 2.25 6.22
N LEU A 346 4.89 1.05 5.70
CA LEU A 346 5.90 0.22 5.02
C LEU A 346 6.43 0.86 3.73
N GLN A 347 5.55 1.52 2.96
CA GLN A 347 5.99 2.24 1.78
C GLN A 347 6.85 3.45 2.17
N ALA A 348 6.52 4.14 3.27
CA ALA A 348 7.33 5.23 3.77
C ALA A 348 8.71 4.75 4.24
N LEU A 349 8.76 3.60 4.94
CA LEU A 349 10.02 2.92 5.30
C LEU A 349 10.87 2.65 4.05
N ARG A 350 10.29 2.00 3.04
CA ARG A 350 10.97 1.65 1.79
C ARG A 350 11.46 2.87 1.01
N THR A 351 10.61 3.88 0.88
CA THR A 351 10.94 5.13 0.18
C THR A 351 12.05 5.89 0.91
N GLY A 352 11.98 5.97 2.24
CA GLY A 352 13.03 6.59 3.06
C GLY A 352 14.36 5.86 2.96
N MET A 353 14.36 4.53 2.91
CA MET A 353 15.58 3.73 2.65
C MET A 353 16.20 4.08 1.29
N HIS A 354 15.40 4.23 0.22
CA HIS A 354 15.91 4.68 -1.08
C HIS A 354 16.49 6.11 -1.03
N MET A 355 15.85 7.02 -0.29
CA MET A 355 16.37 8.37 -0.12
C MET A 355 17.72 8.40 0.62
N LEU A 356 17.95 7.43 1.51
CA LEU A 356 19.22 7.21 2.22
C LEU A 356 20.27 6.46 1.36
N GLY A 357 19.97 6.18 0.10
CA GLY A 357 20.92 5.60 -0.86
C GLY A 357 20.90 4.09 -0.96
N LEU A 358 19.94 3.39 -0.34
CA LEU A 358 19.81 1.94 -0.49
C LEU A 358 19.28 1.55 -1.87
N THR A 359 19.84 0.49 -2.43
CA THR A 359 19.38 -0.10 -3.69
C THR A 359 18.00 -0.78 -3.53
N PRO A 360 17.24 -0.99 -4.62
CA PRO A 360 16.02 -1.81 -4.63
C PRO A 360 16.20 -3.19 -3.99
N ALA A 361 17.35 -3.83 -4.21
CA ALA A 361 17.68 -5.12 -3.61
C ALA A 361 17.87 -5.02 -2.09
N GLN A 362 18.63 -4.03 -1.61
CA GLN A 362 18.85 -3.80 -0.17
C GLN A 362 17.54 -3.45 0.56
N ALA A 363 16.70 -2.60 -0.01
CA ALA A 363 15.40 -2.26 0.57
C ALA A 363 14.46 -3.48 0.63
N THR A 364 14.48 -4.34 -0.40
CA THR A 364 13.72 -5.59 -0.42
C THR A 364 14.25 -6.60 0.61
N HIS A 365 15.57 -6.66 0.81
CA HIS A 365 16.19 -7.45 1.87
C HIS A 365 15.73 -6.98 3.26
N ALA A 366 15.74 -5.68 3.53
CA ALA A 366 15.24 -5.11 4.79
C ALA A 366 13.75 -5.43 5.02
N GLU A 367 12.91 -5.34 3.98
CA GLU A 367 11.48 -5.72 4.08
C GLU A 367 11.30 -7.21 4.40
N ALA A 368 12.09 -8.08 3.78
CA ALA A 368 12.05 -9.52 4.06
C ALA A 368 12.45 -9.82 5.51
N MET A 369 13.49 -9.16 6.04
CA MET A 369 13.90 -9.31 7.44
C MET A 369 12.85 -8.78 8.41
N LEU A 370 12.16 -7.68 8.08
CA LEU A 370 11.03 -7.18 8.87
C LEU A 370 9.91 -8.23 8.95
N ARG A 371 9.56 -8.86 7.83
CA ARG A 371 8.54 -9.93 7.80
C ARG A 371 9.00 -11.21 8.49
N TRP A 372 10.30 -11.50 8.49
CA TRP A 372 10.84 -12.60 9.26
C TRP A 372 10.76 -12.32 10.77
N SER A 373 11.07 -11.10 11.22
CA SER A 373 10.90 -10.68 12.61
C SER A 373 9.45 -10.77 13.07
N LEU A 374 8.48 -10.35 12.23
CA LEU A 374 7.05 -10.57 12.49
C LEU A 374 6.69 -12.05 12.65
N LEU A 375 7.28 -12.92 11.83
CA LEU A 375 7.08 -14.36 11.93
C LEU A 375 7.69 -14.94 13.22
N LYS A 376 8.88 -14.47 13.64
CA LYS A 376 9.48 -14.83 14.93
C LYS A 376 8.60 -14.43 16.11
N MET A 377 8.06 -13.21 16.09
CA MET A 377 7.10 -12.74 17.11
C MET A 377 5.84 -13.61 17.12
N THR A 378 5.31 -13.94 15.94
CA THR A 378 4.16 -14.84 15.78
C THR A 378 4.46 -16.24 16.33
N TYR A 379 5.64 -16.79 16.04
CA TYR A 379 6.06 -18.09 16.56
C TYR A 379 6.14 -18.10 18.09
N ASN A 380 6.68 -17.03 18.69
CA ASN A 380 6.73 -16.88 20.14
C ASN A 380 5.31 -16.81 20.74
N ASP A 381 4.41 -16.05 20.12
CA ASP A 381 3.00 -15.95 20.55
C ASP A 381 2.25 -17.29 20.41
N LEU A 382 2.60 -18.15 19.43
CA LEU A 382 2.01 -19.49 19.30
C LEU A 382 2.35 -20.42 20.48
N HIS A 383 3.46 -20.19 21.20
CA HIS A 383 3.74 -20.94 22.42
C HIS A 383 2.88 -20.49 23.60
N LEU A 384 2.35 -19.28 23.52
CA LEU A 384 1.50 -18.70 24.55
C LEU A 384 0.03 -19.08 24.32
N VAL A 385 -0.41 -19.26 23.08
CA VAL A 385 -1.84 -19.49 22.80
C VAL A 385 -2.23 -20.96 22.98
N PRO A 386 -3.29 -21.28 23.78
CA PRO A 386 -3.71 -22.66 24.03
C PRO A 386 -4.50 -23.29 22.88
N SER A 387 -5.17 -22.49 22.03
CA SER A 387 -5.93 -22.98 20.89
C SER A 387 -6.02 -21.92 19.78
N LEU A 388 -6.13 -22.36 18.52
CA LEU A 388 -6.11 -21.49 17.35
C LEU A 388 -7.34 -21.73 16.47
N ASN A 389 -8.13 -20.68 16.16
CA ASN A 389 -9.30 -20.78 15.29
C ASN A 389 -8.92 -20.93 13.81
N SER A 390 -9.77 -21.53 12.95
CA SER A 390 -9.49 -21.87 11.52
C SER A 390 -8.89 -20.69 10.74
N SER A 391 -9.49 -19.51 10.88
CA SER A 391 -9.04 -18.29 10.23
C SER A 391 -7.63 -17.86 10.65
N ASP A 392 -7.32 -17.89 11.94
CA ASP A 392 -6.02 -17.50 12.48
C ASP A 392 -4.92 -18.47 12.05
N ALA A 393 -5.19 -19.78 12.03
CA ALA A 393 -4.20 -20.75 11.54
C ALA A 393 -3.89 -20.53 10.05
N ASN A 394 -4.92 -20.25 9.24
CA ASN A 394 -4.72 -19.96 7.83
C ASN A 394 -3.94 -18.67 7.63
N LEU A 395 -4.22 -17.62 8.42
CA LEU A 395 -3.47 -16.37 8.39
C LEU A 395 -1.99 -16.57 8.77
N VAL A 396 -1.70 -17.32 9.83
CA VAL A 396 -0.31 -17.59 10.25
C VAL A 396 0.44 -18.43 9.21
N ARG A 397 -0.21 -19.47 8.64
CA ARG A 397 0.37 -20.25 7.53
C ARG A 397 0.64 -19.38 6.31
N LEU A 398 -0.29 -18.48 5.98
CA LEU A 398 -0.12 -17.54 4.88
C LEU A 398 1.06 -16.60 5.11
N ALA A 399 1.20 -16.08 6.33
CA ALA A 399 2.32 -15.24 6.72
C ALA A 399 3.65 -15.98 6.54
N ALA A 400 3.73 -17.22 7.02
CA ALA A 400 4.89 -18.08 6.83
C ALA A 400 5.20 -18.33 5.33
N ARG A 401 4.18 -18.57 4.50
CA ARG A 401 4.32 -18.75 3.05
C ARG A 401 4.83 -17.49 2.35
N GLN A 402 4.31 -16.32 2.70
CA GLN A 402 4.75 -15.06 2.10
C GLN A 402 6.16 -14.68 2.52
N THR A 403 6.52 -14.90 3.79
CA THR A 403 7.90 -14.71 4.25
C THR A 403 8.86 -15.62 3.49
N ALA A 404 8.50 -16.90 3.29
CA ALA A 404 9.30 -17.83 2.48
C ALA A 404 9.41 -17.40 1.01
N HIS A 405 8.33 -16.90 0.41
CA HIS A 405 8.33 -16.40 -0.97
C HIS A 405 9.21 -15.15 -1.15
N LEU A 406 9.24 -14.25 -0.16
CA LEU A 406 10.12 -13.09 -0.21
C LEU A 406 11.58 -13.49 0.00
N ALA A 407 11.85 -14.43 0.92
CA ALA A 407 13.19 -14.96 1.13
C ALA A 407 13.74 -15.67 -0.12
N SER A 408 12.90 -16.39 -0.88
CA SER A 408 13.35 -17.05 -2.12
C SER A 408 13.77 -16.05 -3.21
N LYS A 409 13.14 -14.87 -3.26
CA LYS A 409 13.54 -13.79 -4.18
C LYS A 409 14.92 -13.23 -3.85
N LEU A 410 15.31 -13.21 -2.57
CA LEU A 410 16.64 -12.76 -2.15
C LEU A 410 17.77 -13.69 -2.63
N ASN A 411 17.47 -14.96 -2.88
CA ASN A 411 18.45 -15.90 -3.44
C ASN A 411 18.74 -15.62 -4.94
N SER A 412 17.82 -14.94 -5.63
CA SER A 412 17.96 -14.57 -7.05
C SER A 412 18.53 -13.17 -7.28
N ALA A 413 18.47 -12.31 -6.27
CA ALA A 413 19.00 -10.95 -6.34
C ALA A 413 20.46 -10.95 -5.85
N GLU A 414 21.29 -10.04 -6.36
CA GLU A 414 22.66 -9.74 -5.89
C GLU A 414 22.71 -9.20 -4.43
N SER A 415 21.72 -9.54 -3.60
CA SER A 415 21.66 -9.21 -2.19
C SER A 415 22.71 -10.00 -1.40
N SER A 416 23.44 -9.30 -0.53
CA SER A 416 24.43 -9.85 0.40
C SER A 416 23.82 -10.70 1.53
N THR A 417 22.73 -11.42 1.26
CA THR A 417 22.04 -12.25 2.25
C THR A 417 22.93 -13.45 2.55
N ALA A 418 23.32 -13.62 3.81
CA ALA A 418 24.12 -14.77 4.20
C ALA A 418 23.28 -16.05 4.06
N ALA A 419 23.87 -17.12 3.52
CA ALA A 419 23.19 -18.42 3.39
C ALA A 419 22.62 -18.92 4.74
N GLN A 420 23.29 -18.57 5.84
CA GLN A 420 22.81 -18.84 7.20
C GLN A 420 21.48 -18.16 7.50
N GLN A 421 21.30 -16.88 7.13
CA GLN A 421 20.04 -16.16 7.36
C GLN A 421 18.88 -16.82 6.61
N LEU A 422 19.11 -17.26 5.37
CA LEU A 422 18.08 -17.97 4.60
C LEU A 422 17.71 -19.32 5.25
N GLN A 423 18.70 -20.02 5.82
CA GLN A 423 18.45 -21.23 6.58
C GLN A 423 17.65 -20.94 7.86
N ASP A 424 17.98 -19.88 8.59
CA ASP A 424 17.25 -19.51 9.81
C ASP A 424 15.79 -19.10 9.51
N VAL A 425 15.56 -18.44 8.36
CA VAL A 425 14.21 -18.15 7.86
C VAL A 425 13.46 -19.45 7.57
N LEU A 426 14.09 -20.40 6.87
CA LEU A 426 13.49 -21.70 6.55
C LEU A 426 13.13 -22.48 7.82
N ASP A 427 14.03 -22.50 8.80
CA ASP A 427 13.81 -23.16 10.09
C ASP A 427 12.65 -22.51 10.84
N THR A 428 12.56 -21.18 10.85
CA THR A 428 11.45 -20.44 11.48
C THR A 428 10.12 -20.74 10.80
N VAL A 429 10.08 -20.77 9.46
CA VAL A 429 8.89 -21.10 8.68
C VAL A 429 8.43 -22.52 9.00
N THR A 430 9.36 -23.48 8.98
CA THR A 430 9.07 -24.90 9.25
C THR A 430 8.57 -25.11 10.67
N ALA A 431 9.24 -24.50 11.66
CA ALA A 431 8.84 -24.56 13.06
C ALA A 431 7.45 -23.95 13.29
N THR A 432 7.13 -22.84 12.61
CA THR A 432 5.81 -22.21 12.67
C THR A 432 4.73 -23.12 12.12
N TYR A 433 4.96 -23.73 10.94
CA TYR A 433 4.01 -24.69 10.36
C TYR A 433 3.78 -25.89 11.28
N ALA A 434 4.85 -26.49 11.80
CA ALA A 434 4.77 -27.62 12.72
C ALA A 434 3.97 -27.25 13.99
N LYS A 435 4.22 -26.08 14.58
CA LYS A 435 3.52 -25.62 15.79
C LYS A 435 2.03 -25.38 15.53
N VAL A 436 1.67 -24.73 14.42
CA VAL A 436 0.26 -24.51 14.05
C VAL A 436 -0.47 -25.83 13.87
N THR A 437 0.17 -26.82 13.24
CA THR A 437 -0.41 -28.16 13.05
C THR A 437 -0.53 -28.92 14.37
N ALA A 438 0.47 -28.86 15.25
CA ALA A 438 0.39 -29.48 16.57
C ALA A 438 -0.75 -28.90 17.44
N ILE A 439 -0.93 -27.57 17.45
CA ILE A 439 -2.04 -26.91 18.16
C ILE A 439 -3.40 -27.36 17.58
N ARG A 440 -3.46 -27.61 16.26
CA ARG A 440 -4.67 -28.10 15.60
C ARG A 440 -5.01 -29.52 15.99
N GLU A 441 -4.04 -30.42 15.90
CA GLU A 441 -4.22 -31.82 16.26
C GLU A 441 -4.59 -31.96 17.75
N GLN A 442 -4.03 -31.11 18.61
CA GLN A 442 -4.42 -31.06 20.03
C GLN A 442 -5.86 -30.56 20.22
N ALA A 443 -6.32 -29.60 19.41
CA ALA A 443 -7.71 -29.15 19.43
C ALA A 443 -8.67 -30.21 18.86
N ASP A 444 -8.26 -30.94 17.83
CA ASP A 444 -9.06 -31.99 17.19
C ASP A 444 -9.12 -33.27 18.05
N THR A 445 -8.08 -33.56 18.86
CA THR A 445 -8.13 -34.63 19.88
C THR A 445 -9.00 -34.26 21.08
N CYS A 446 -9.24 -32.96 21.32
CA CYS A 446 -10.31 -32.46 22.18
C CYS A 446 -11.63 -32.35 21.39
N THR A 447 -12.01 -33.43 20.70
CA THR A 447 -13.36 -33.55 20.13
C THR A 447 -14.40 -33.21 21.20
N PRO A 448 -15.47 -32.45 20.90
CA PRO A 448 -16.62 -32.45 21.79
C PRO A 448 -17.03 -33.92 21.99
N PRO A 449 -17.40 -34.34 23.23
CA PRO A 449 -17.76 -35.73 23.50
C PRO A 449 -18.72 -36.21 22.43
N GLU A 450 -18.48 -37.40 21.86
CA GLU A 450 -19.36 -38.02 20.88
C GLU A 450 -20.80 -37.83 21.35
N VAL A 451 -21.56 -37.01 20.62
CA VAL A 451 -23.00 -36.93 20.83
C VAL A 451 -23.54 -38.24 20.30
N ASN A 452 -23.59 -39.24 21.18
CA ASN A 452 -24.31 -40.48 20.97
C ASN A 452 -25.79 -40.11 20.80
N VAL A 453 -26.18 -39.74 19.59
CA VAL A 453 -27.57 -39.75 19.16
C VAL A 453 -27.93 -41.23 19.14
N PRO A 454 -28.81 -41.72 20.02
CA PRO A 454 -29.15 -43.14 20.03
C PRO A 454 -29.87 -43.47 18.73
N SER A 455 -29.12 -43.95 17.75
CA SER A 455 -29.62 -44.48 16.50
C SER A 455 -30.07 -45.91 16.78
N ASP A 456 -31.22 -46.04 17.45
CA ASP A 456 -31.91 -47.32 17.53
C ASP A 456 -32.62 -47.55 16.18
N PRO A 457 -32.18 -48.51 15.35
CA PRO A 457 -32.70 -48.69 13.99
C PRO A 457 -34.17 -49.16 13.95
N ASN A 458 -34.76 -49.51 15.11
CA ASN A 458 -36.17 -49.87 15.24
C ASN A 458 -37.05 -48.75 15.82
N SER A 459 -36.50 -47.56 16.10
CA SER A 459 -37.27 -46.41 16.57
C SER A 459 -37.90 -45.65 15.40
N SER A 460 -39.18 -45.93 15.16
CA SER A 460 -40.00 -45.24 14.17
C SER A 460 -40.04 -43.73 14.41
N LYS A 461 -39.52 -42.94 13.46
CA LYS A 461 -39.89 -41.55 13.11
C LYS A 461 -39.89 -40.43 14.18
N ASP A 462 -39.64 -40.69 15.46
CA ASP A 462 -39.70 -39.66 16.51
C ASP A 462 -38.69 -39.91 17.64
N ALA A 463 -37.42 -40.16 17.31
CA ALA A 463 -36.33 -40.08 18.29
C ALA A 463 -36.06 -38.62 18.67
N LYS A 464 -37.00 -37.99 19.38
CA LYS A 464 -36.82 -36.67 19.99
C LYS A 464 -35.79 -36.83 21.11
N LEU A 465 -34.58 -36.31 20.93
CA LEU A 465 -33.64 -36.17 22.05
C LEU A 465 -34.30 -35.30 23.11
N HIS A 466 -34.74 -35.93 24.20
CA HIS A 466 -35.24 -35.23 25.37
C HIS A 466 -34.18 -34.22 25.83
N TRP A 467 -34.57 -32.95 25.96
CA TRP A 467 -33.71 -31.82 26.38
C TRP A 467 -32.62 -31.36 25.41
N ALA A 468 -32.63 -31.76 24.13
CA ALA A 468 -31.74 -31.15 23.13
C ALA A 468 -31.90 -29.61 23.09
N SER A 469 -33.13 -29.12 23.27
CA SER A 469 -33.47 -27.70 23.38
C SER A 469 -32.89 -26.98 24.61
N CYS A 470 -32.38 -27.72 25.61
CA CYS A 470 -31.77 -27.17 26.82
C CYS A 470 -30.26 -26.90 26.62
N PHE A 471 -29.65 -27.34 25.52
CA PHE A 471 -28.26 -27.02 25.23
C PHE A 471 -28.14 -25.52 24.89
N PRO A 472 -27.26 -24.74 25.55
CA PRO A 472 -27.22 -23.27 25.42
C PRO A 472 -27.04 -22.76 23.99
N LEU A 473 -26.45 -23.57 23.11
CA LEU A 473 -26.22 -23.25 21.71
C LEU A 473 -27.21 -23.92 20.75
N PHE A 474 -28.18 -24.72 21.23
CA PHE A 474 -29.14 -25.42 20.38
C PHE A 474 -30.01 -24.46 19.57
N GLY A 475 -30.30 -23.28 20.13
CA GLY A 475 -30.99 -22.19 19.43
C GLY A 475 -30.28 -21.73 18.14
N ARG A 476 -28.96 -21.96 18.00
CA ARG A 476 -28.22 -21.66 16.76
C ARG A 476 -28.46 -22.66 15.64
N PHE A 477 -28.87 -23.89 15.98
CA PHE A 477 -29.22 -24.94 15.03
C PHE A 477 -30.73 -24.97 14.72
N ARG A 478 -31.56 -24.41 15.60
CA ARG A 478 -32.98 -24.18 15.35
C ARG A 478 -33.15 -23.06 14.32
N ARG A 479 -33.65 -23.40 13.14
CA ARG A 479 -34.24 -22.42 12.21
C ARG A 479 -35.66 -22.10 12.69
N ASP A 480 -35.75 -21.31 13.76
CA ASP A 480 -37.03 -20.90 14.36
C ASP A 480 -37.81 -19.90 13.50
N THR A 481 -37.09 -19.21 12.63
CA THR A 481 -37.62 -18.25 11.68
C THR A 481 -37.13 -18.61 10.29
N GLU A 482 -38.05 -18.59 9.33
CA GLU A 482 -37.73 -18.75 7.91
C GLU A 482 -36.76 -17.65 7.52
N VAL A 483 -35.48 -17.97 7.33
CA VAL A 483 -34.42 -16.98 7.02
C VAL A 483 -34.32 -16.64 5.54
N GLU A 484 -35.19 -17.21 4.68
CA GLU A 484 -35.20 -16.90 3.24
C GLU A 484 -35.52 -15.42 2.98
N HIS A 485 -36.30 -14.76 3.83
CA HIS A 485 -36.56 -13.31 3.70
C HIS A 485 -35.33 -12.43 4.04
N LEU A 486 -34.31 -12.97 4.72
CA LEU A 486 -33.04 -12.28 4.99
C LEU A 486 -32.01 -12.45 3.87
N LYS A 487 -32.28 -13.32 2.90
CA LYS A 487 -31.37 -13.63 1.79
C LYS A 487 -31.20 -12.46 0.80
N GLY A 488 -31.99 -11.39 0.97
CA GLY A 488 -32.12 -10.32 0.00
C GLY A 488 -32.86 -10.80 -1.25
N GLU A 489 -33.30 -9.86 -2.08
CA GLU A 489 -33.80 -10.22 -3.40
C GLU A 489 -32.66 -10.83 -4.22
N ALA A 490 -32.92 -11.98 -4.85
CA ALA A 490 -31.95 -12.58 -5.75
C ALA A 490 -31.63 -11.55 -6.85
N LYS A 491 -30.36 -11.14 -6.95
CA LYS A 491 -29.89 -10.22 -7.99
C LYS A 491 -30.29 -10.84 -9.34
N VAL A 492 -31.21 -10.19 -10.05
CA VAL A 492 -31.66 -10.66 -11.36
C VAL A 492 -30.41 -10.82 -12.23
N PRO A 493 -30.15 -12.01 -12.79
CA PRO A 493 -28.96 -12.22 -13.58
C PRO A 493 -28.95 -11.21 -14.73
N PRO A 494 -27.85 -10.46 -14.90
CA PRO A 494 -27.79 -9.41 -15.90
C PRO A 494 -27.95 -10.03 -17.29
N ILE A 495 -28.84 -9.45 -18.10
CA ILE A 495 -29.07 -9.88 -19.48
C ILE A 495 -27.83 -9.49 -20.28
N GLN A 496 -27.02 -10.48 -20.63
CA GLN A 496 -25.87 -10.30 -21.52
C GLN A 496 -26.37 -10.17 -22.96
N LEU A 497 -26.33 -8.95 -23.47
CA LEU A 497 -26.49 -8.68 -24.90
C LEU A 497 -25.21 -9.08 -25.64
N PRO A 498 -25.29 -9.82 -26.75
CA PRO A 498 -24.12 -10.18 -27.53
C PRO A 498 -23.44 -8.94 -28.13
N VAL A 499 -22.11 -8.93 -28.12
CA VAL A 499 -21.29 -7.85 -28.70
C VAL A 499 -20.75 -8.30 -30.05
N GLU A 500 -21.34 -7.80 -31.13
CA GLU A 500 -20.94 -8.15 -32.49
C GLU A 500 -19.91 -7.14 -33.02
N LEU A 501 -18.63 -7.36 -32.69
CA LEU A 501 -17.53 -6.51 -33.17
C LEU A 501 -17.39 -6.49 -34.69
N SER A 502 -17.95 -7.49 -35.39
CA SER A 502 -18.00 -7.59 -36.85
C SER A 502 -19.00 -6.64 -37.52
N LEU A 503 -19.81 -5.88 -36.75
CA LEU A 503 -20.71 -4.86 -37.30
C LEU A 503 -19.96 -3.68 -37.92
N ILE A 504 -18.69 -3.47 -37.58
CA ILE A 504 -17.86 -2.45 -38.20
C ILE A 504 -17.21 -3.06 -39.45
N PRO A 505 -17.38 -2.44 -40.64
CA PRO A 505 -16.77 -2.93 -41.87
C PRO A 505 -15.25 -2.76 -41.84
N ASP A 506 -14.53 -3.60 -42.60
CA ASP A 506 -13.06 -3.52 -42.71
C ASP A 506 -12.58 -2.27 -43.47
N ARG A 507 -13.43 -1.69 -44.32
CA ARG A 507 -13.13 -0.50 -45.11
C ARG A 507 -14.43 0.23 -45.47
N VAL A 508 -14.38 1.57 -45.50
CA VAL A 508 -15.50 2.40 -45.99
C VAL A 508 -15.15 3.07 -47.31
N THR A 509 -16.15 3.17 -48.19
CA THR A 509 -15.98 3.72 -49.54
C THR A 509 -16.64 5.08 -49.70
N ASP A 510 -17.70 5.36 -48.93
CA ASP A 510 -18.43 6.62 -48.91
C ASP A 510 -18.62 7.19 -47.48
N PHE A 511 -19.17 8.41 -47.40
CA PHE A 511 -19.40 9.10 -46.13
C PHE A 511 -20.50 8.47 -45.29
N GLN A 512 -21.48 7.83 -45.92
CA GLN A 512 -22.60 7.22 -45.22
C GLN A 512 -22.14 5.97 -44.48
N GLU A 513 -21.38 5.10 -45.13
CA GLU A 513 -20.69 3.95 -44.54
C GLU A 513 -19.74 4.39 -43.42
N ALA A 514 -18.99 5.47 -43.60
CA ALA A 514 -18.13 6.03 -42.54
C ALA A 514 -18.95 6.47 -41.31
N ALA A 515 -20.08 7.15 -41.52
CA ALA A 515 -20.97 7.56 -40.44
C ALA A 515 -21.61 6.35 -39.73
N HIS A 516 -22.08 5.34 -40.48
CA HIS A 516 -22.61 4.11 -39.90
C HIS A 516 -21.55 3.35 -39.09
N ALA A 517 -20.33 3.22 -39.60
CA ALA A 517 -19.22 2.58 -38.88
C ALA A 517 -18.89 3.30 -37.56
N LEU A 518 -18.87 4.64 -37.57
CA LEU A 518 -18.69 5.46 -36.37
C LEU A 518 -19.83 5.26 -35.35
N ARG A 519 -21.09 5.24 -35.80
CA ARG A 519 -22.25 5.00 -34.93
C ARG A 519 -22.22 3.59 -34.33
N HIS A 520 -21.94 2.57 -35.13
CA HIS A 520 -21.80 1.19 -34.63
C HIS A 520 -20.65 1.06 -33.64
N ALA A 521 -19.51 1.70 -33.89
CA ALA A 521 -18.41 1.71 -32.93
C ALA A 521 -18.79 2.38 -31.60
N ALA A 522 -19.51 3.51 -31.64
CA ALA A 522 -20.01 4.17 -30.43
C ALA A 522 -21.00 3.28 -29.65
N GLN A 523 -21.92 2.62 -30.35
CA GLN A 523 -22.88 1.68 -29.75
C GLN A 523 -22.17 0.48 -29.11
N LEU A 524 -21.23 -0.14 -29.83
CA LEU A 524 -20.45 -1.28 -29.33
C LEU A 524 -19.58 -0.88 -28.13
N CYS A 525 -18.94 0.30 -28.16
CA CYS A 525 -18.19 0.81 -27.02
C CYS A 525 -19.08 1.06 -25.80
N THR A 526 -20.30 1.54 -26.00
CA THR A 526 -21.29 1.74 -24.94
C THR A 526 -21.74 0.41 -24.34
N LEU A 527 -22.04 -0.57 -25.21
CA LEU A 527 -22.47 -1.90 -24.80
C LEU A 527 -21.35 -2.65 -24.04
N LEU A 528 -20.10 -2.59 -24.54
CA LEU A 528 -18.92 -3.10 -23.84
C LEU A 528 -18.69 -2.40 -22.49
N GLY A 529 -18.93 -1.08 -22.42
CA GLY A 529 -18.83 -0.31 -21.19
C GLY A 529 -19.85 -0.74 -20.14
N ASN A 530 -21.11 -0.90 -20.56
CA ASN A 530 -22.21 -1.32 -19.68
C ASN A 530 -22.08 -2.78 -19.21
N GLN A 531 -21.31 -3.61 -19.91
CA GLN A 531 -21.05 -5.01 -19.59
C GLN A 531 -19.60 -5.27 -19.14
N ALA A 532 -18.88 -4.23 -18.69
CA ALA A 532 -17.46 -4.32 -18.37
C ALA A 532 -17.14 -5.32 -17.24
N GLU A 533 -18.09 -5.58 -16.33
CA GLU A 533 -17.95 -6.57 -15.26
C GLU A 533 -18.04 -8.03 -15.76
N HIS A 534 -18.68 -8.25 -16.91
CA HIS A 534 -18.93 -9.59 -17.45
C HIS A 534 -18.00 -9.93 -18.62
N ILE A 535 -17.54 -8.93 -19.37
CA ILE A 535 -16.65 -9.09 -20.52
C ILE A 535 -15.22 -8.78 -20.08
N LYS A 536 -14.42 -9.85 -19.93
CA LYS A 536 -12.98 -9.73 -19.66
C LYS A 536 -12.32 -8.83 -20.72
N ASN A 537 -11.45 -7.92 -20.27
CA ASN A 537 -10.72 -7.00 -21.14
C ASN A 537 -11.61 -6.01 -21.93
N SER A 538 -12.83 -5.70 -21.46
CA SER A 538 -13.72 -4.72 -22.12
C SER A 538 -13.04 -3.38 -22.44
N ALA A 539 -12.17 -2.87 -21.54
CA ALA A 539 -11.41 -1.64 -21.80
C ALA A 539 -10.43 -1.79 -22.98
N THR A 540 -9.72 -2.91 -23.05
CA THR A 540 -8.80 -3.24 -24.16
C THR A 540 -9.58 -3.39 -25.47
N LEU A 541 -10.70 -4.11 -25.47
CA LEU A 541 -11.53 -4.30 -26.65
C LEU A 541 -12.05 -2.97 -27.20
N ARG A 542 -12.50 -2.05 -26.34
CA ARG A 542 -12.90 -0.69 -26.74
C ARG A 542 -11.74 0.08 -27.35
N CYS A 543 -10.56 0.04 -26.73
CA CYS A 543 -9.37 0.70 -27.25
C CYS A 543 -8.95 0.13 -28.62
N THR A 544 -8.93 -1.18 -28.77
CA THR A 544 -8.62 -1.86 -30.03
C THR A 544 -9.65 -1.53 -31.11
N LEU A 545 -10.94 -1.48 -30.76
CA LEU A 545 -12.02 -1.12 -31.69
C LEU A 545 -11.85 0.31 -32.23
N VAL A 546 -11.62 1.27 -31.34
CA VAL A 546 -11.40 2.68 -31.72
C VAL A 546 -10.13 2.82 -32.54
N THR A 547 -9.06 2.10 -32.17
CA THR A 547 -7.80 2.10 -32.90
C THR A 547 -7.97 1.51 -34.31
N HIS A 548 -8.68 0.38 -34.43
CA HIS A 548 -8.99 -0.24 -35.71
C HIS A 548 -9.82 0.69 -36.60
N LEU A 549 -10.85 1.31 -36.03
CA LEU A 549 -11.71 2.25 -36.73
C LEU A 549 -10.92 3.45 -37.28
N ALA A 550 -10.08 4.07 -36.45
CA ALA A 550 -9.33 5.26 -36.82
C ALA A 550 -8.17 4.98 -37.78
N LEU A 551 -7.50 3.83 -37.66
CA LEU A 551 -6.27 3.54 -38.42
C LEU A 551 -6.49 2.67 -39.66
N ARG A 552 -7.56 1.88 -39.71
CA ARG A 552 -7.79 0.92 -40.80
C ARG A 552 -9.10 1.13 -41.54
N VAL A 553 -10.18 1.40 -40.82
CA VAL A 553 -11.51 1.52 -41.42
C VAL A 553 -11.69 2.89 -42.07
N LEU A 554 -11.42 3.96 -41.32
CA LEU A 554 -11.54 5.33 -41.80
C LEU A 554 -10.33 5.71 -42.68
N PRO A 555 -10.55 6.25 -43.89
CA PRO A 555 -9.46 6.73 -44.73
C PRO A 555 -8.71 7.88 -44.07
N ILE A 556 -7.39 7.85 -44.08
CA ILE A 556 -6.57 8.93 -43.51
C ILE A 556 -6.68 10.18 -44.42
N PRO A 557 -6.93 11.39 -43.86
CA PRO A 557 -6.97 12.60 -44.65
C PRO A 557 -5.60 12.92 -45.27
N LEU A 558 -5.62 13.36 -46.54
CA LEU A 558 -4.43 13.89 -47.19
C LEU A 558 -4.00 15.22 -46.53
N PRO A 559 -2.69 15.54 -46.52
CA PRO A 559 -2.18 16.83 -46.04
C PRO A 559 -2.87 18.01 -46.73
N LEU A 560 -2.96 19.14 -46.03
CA LEU A 560 -3.67 20.32 -46.53
C LEU A 560 -3.12 20.83 -47.88
N ASP A 561 -1.81 20.69 -48.09
CA ASP A 561 -1.06 21.18 -49.25
C ASP A 561 -0.91 20.12 -50.36
N HIS A 562 -1.59 18.98 -50.26
CA HIS A 562 -1.43 17.90 -51.24
C HIS A 562 -2.07 18.29 -52.59
N PRO A 563 -1.36 18.21 -53.72
CA PRO A 563 -1.83 18.72 -55.03
C PRO A 563 -3.08 17.99 -55.54
N GLN A 564 -3.31 16.76 -55.10
CA GLN A 564 -4.45 15.92 -55.48
C GLN A 564 -5.56 15.88 -54.41
N ARG A 565 -5.56 16.79 -53.45
CA ARG A 565 -6.51 16.77 -52.33
C ARG A 565 -7.97 16.91 -52.77
N GLU A 566 -8.25 17.79 -53.73
CA GLU A 566 -9.62 18.05 -54.20
C GLU A 566 -10.19 16.93 -55.09
N GLU A 567 -9.32 16.09 -55.67
CA GLU A 567 -9.73 15.00 -56.56
C GLU A 567 -9.74 13.64 -55.86
N HIS A 568 -8.74 13.37 -55.01
CA HIS A 568 -8.47 12.04 -54.47
C HIS A 568 -8.64 11.92 -52.94
N CYS A 569 -8.77 13.03 -52.20
CA CYS A 569 -8.98 12.95 -50.76
C CYS A 569 -10.40 12.46 -50.46
N PHE A 570 -10.52 11.41 -49.64
CA PHE A 570 -11.82 10.94 -49.17
C PHE A 570 -12.64 12.06 -48.50
N TRP A 571 -12.00 12.94 -47.73
CA TRP A 571 -12.66 13.98 -46.92
C TRP A 571 -12.84 15.34 -47.62
N ALA A 572 -12.16 15.58 -48.74
CA ALA A 572 -12.15 16.88 -49.43
C ALA A 572 -12.47 16.77 -50.93
N GLY A 573 -12.74 15.57 -51.42
CA GLY A 573 -13.00 15.29 -52.83
C GLY A 573 -14.29 15.93 -53.34
N ALA A 574 -14.22 16.75 -54.38
CA ALA A 574 -15.37 17.46 -54.95
C ALA A 574 -16.48 16.52 -55.51
N LEU A 575 -16.11 15.27 -55.81
CA LEU A 575 -17.01 14.23 -56.35
C LEU A 575 -17.84 13.51 -55.28
N ARG A 576 -17.64 13.80 -53.99
CA ARG A 576 -18.32 13.10 -52.89
C ARG A 576 -19.11 14.09 -52.04
N GLU A 577 -20.40 14.21 -52.34
CA GLU A 577 -21.31 15.12 -51.64
C GLU A 577 -21.54 14.64 -50.19
N MET A 578 -21.07 15.41 -49.21
CA MET A 578 -21.36 15.16 -47.79
C MET A 578 -22.79 15.64 -47.48
N ARG A 579 -23.76 14.72 -47.52
CA ARG A 579 -25.15 15.03 -47.15
C ARG A 579 -25.27 15.17 -45.63
N ARG A 580 -25.95 16.23 -45.16
CA ARG A 580 -26.24 16.41 -43.74
C ARG A 580 -27.25 15.34 -43.28
N GLU A 581 -26.95 14.72 -42.15
CA GLU A 581 -27.63 13.55 -41.57
C GLU A 581 -29.16 13.70 -41.44
N THR A 582 -29.68 14.92 -41.30
CA THR A 582 -31.11 15.21 -41.16
C THR A 582 -31.98 14.87 -42.39
N GLN A 583 -31.39 14.46 -43.51
CA GLN A 583 -32.12 14.06 -44.72
C GLN A 583 -32.22 12.54 -44.94
N VAL A 584 -31.51 11.71 -44.18
CA VAL A 584 -31.39 10.26 -44.47
C VAL A 584 -32.42 9.40 -43.72
N ASP A 585 -32.95 9.87 -42.58
CA ASP A 585 -33.81 9.09 -41.69
C ASP A 585 -35.34 9.31 -41.88
N HIS A 586 -35.79 9.86 -43.02
CA HIS A 586 -37.23 9.93 -43.37
C HIS A 586 -37.61 8.96 -44.50
N PRO A 587 -38.05 7.72 -44.19
CA PRO A 587 -38.72 6.88 -45.15
C PRO A 587 -40.21 7.27 -45.18
N GLY A 588 -40.61 8.16 -46.09
CA GLY A 588 -42.02 8.51 -46.26
C GLY A 588 -42.31 9.82 -46.97
N ALA A 589 -41.99 9.91 -48.26
CA ALA A 589 -42.61 10.86 -49.15
C ALA A 589 -42.62 10.28 -50.57
N ASP A 590 -43.61 9.42 -50.84
CA ASP A 590 -43.96 9.07 -52.21
C ASP A 590 -44.34 10.34 -52.99
N PRO A 591 -43.80 10.56 -54.20
CA PRO A 591 -44.30 11.59 -55.09
C PRO A 591 -45.63 11.09 -55.69
N ASN A 592 -46.74 11.58 -55.17
CA ASN A 592 -48.06 11.37 -55.76
C ASN A 592 -48.07 11.84 -57.23
N PRO A 593 -48.32 10.97 -58.23
CA PRO A 593 -48.50 11.40 -59.60
C PRO A 593 -49.99 11.54 -59.86
N ASN A 594 -50.54 12.73 -59.64
CA ASN A 594 -51.76 13.09 -60.35
C ASN A 594 -51.88 14.61 -60.56
N PRO A 595 -51.82 15.08 -61.83
CA PRO A 595 -52.17 16.44 -62.20
C PRO A 595 -53.65 16.50 -62.58
N ASN A 596 -54.38 17.49 -62.06
CA ASN A 596 -55.53 18.20 -62.68
C ASN A 596 -56.44 18.83 -61.62
N PRO A 597 -57.13 19.92 -61.96
CA PRO A 597 -56.66 21.29 -62.16
C PRO A 597 -56.90 22.18 -60.92
#